data_AF-A0AAD5AG14-F1
#
_entry.id   AF-A0AAD5AG14-F1
#
_cell.length_a   1.000
_cell.length_b   1.000
_cell.length_c   1.000
_cell.angle_alpha   90.00
_cell.angle_beta   90.00
_cell.angle_gamma   90.00
#
_symmetry.space_group_name_H-M   'P 1'
#
loop_
_entity.id
_entity.type
_entity.pdbx_description
1 polymer ?
#
loop_
_entity_poly.entity_id
_entity_poly.type
_entity_poly.pdbx_seq_one_letter_code
_entity_poly.pdbx_strand_id
1 'polypeptide(L)'
;MMKCFERLVMRHIKTQLSPLLDPMQFAYRPNHSTDNAIITTLHLVLTHLNNKDTYVRMLFIDFSSAFNTIISQHLIKKLSLLGLNTSLCNWILDLLTGRPQAVRIGNRISSTTTQSTEALQGSVFSPLQFTLLTHDCVAMYSLNHIVKFADDTTVLVLISKNDESPYREEVHQLTAWCGPNNLSLNIDKTKHMVVDFRRAQSGHSPLIINDSSVEIVKSTKFPGVHLADNLTWPLNISSITKKAQQCLYFLRRLRKNHLPPHILTMFYRGTIESILSSCITALFGICTVSNHESLQRIVRTAEKIIRVSLPSIMDIYTTHCIRKANSPPLVEHLMHYM
;
A
#
# COMPACT_ATOMS: atom_id res chain seq x y z
N MET A 1 -17.29 -9.38 -22.58
CA MET A 1 -18.63 -9.01 -22.07
C MET A 1 -18.64 -8.82 -20.55
N MET A 2 -18.40 -9.85 -19.74
CA MET A 2 -18.53 -9.73 -18.27
C MET A 2 -17.66 -8.64 -17.62
N LYS A 3 -16.37 -8.59 -17.96
CA LYS A 3 -15.44 -7.55 -17.44
C LYS A 3 -15.84 -6.12 -17.83
N CYS A 4 -16.51 -5.93 -18.97
CA CYS A 4 -17.00 -4.61 -19.38
C CYS A 4 -18.21 -4.21 -18.53
N PHE A 5 -19.10 -5.16 -18.25
CA PHE A 5 -20.25 -4.93 -17.41
C PHE A 5 -19.86 -4.66 -15.96
N GLU A 6 -18.92 -5.43 -15.40
CA GLU A 6 -18.33 -5.17 -14.07
C GLU A 6 -17.78 -3.74 -13.96
N ARG A 7 -17.13 -3.22 -15.01
CA ARG A 7 -16.63 -1.83 -15.04
C ARG A 7 -17.75 -0.79 -15.02
N LEU A 8 -18.84 -1.03 -15.75
CA LEU A 8 -20.00 -0.14 -15.76
C LEU A 8 -20.68 -0.10 -14.39
N VAL A 9 -20.90 -1.28 -13.80
CA VAL A 9 -21.50 -1.38 -12.45
C VAL A 9 -20.59 -0.75 -11.40
N MET A 10 -19.28 -1.01 -11.46
CA MET A 10 -18.31 -0.38 -10.55
C MET A 10 -18.36 1.15 -10.64
N ARG A 11 -18.47 1.71 -11.85
CA ARG A 11 -18.60 3.16 -12.04
C ARG A 11 -19.89 3.68 -11.42
N HIS A 12 -21.01 2.97 -11.60
CA HIS A 12 -22.29 3.33 -11.00
C HIS A 12 -22.26 3.29 -9.46
N ILE A 13 -21.71 2.22 -8.87
CA ILE A 13 -21.53 2.11 -7.42
C ILE A 13 -20.72 3.29 -6.88
N LYS A 14 -19.60 3.63 -7.53
CA LYS A 14 -18.77 4.76 -7.11
C LYS A 14 -19.50 6.11 -7.14
N THR A 15 -20.52 6.29 -7.99
CA THR A 15 -21.34 7.51 -7.99
C THR A 15 -22.34 7.59 -6.84
N GLN A 16 -22.67 6.46 -6.21
CA GLN A 16 -23.59 6.39 -5.08
C GLN A 16 -22.87 6.44 -3.72
N LEU A 17 -21.55 6.23 -3.72
CA LEU A 17 -20.73 6.18 -2.51
C LEU A 17 -20.13 7.55 -2.20
N SER A 18 -19.96 7.84 -0.91
CA SER A 18 -19.21 9.01 -0.48
C SER A 18 -17.75 8.91 -0.95
N PRO A 19 -17.17 9.98 -1.54
CA PRO A 19 -15.75 10.00 -1.90
C PRO A 19 -14.82 9.93 -0.66
N LEU A 20 -15.37 10.18 0.54
CA LEU A 20 -14.69 10.20 1.83
C LEU A 20 -15.01 8.99 2.72
N LEU A 21 -15.44 7.86 2.14
CA LEU A 21 -15.74 6.62 2.87
C LEU A 21 -14.70 6.27 3.94
N ASP A 22 -13.42 6.37 3.57
CA ASP A 22 -12.30 6.24 4.50
C ASP A 22 -11.12 7.08 3.98
N PRO A 23 -10.76 8.17 4.66
CA PRO A 23 -9.62 9.01 4.30
C PRO A 23 -8.28 8.26 4.31
N MET A 24 -8.12 7.23 5.15
CA MET A 24 -6.87 6.48 5.33
C MET A 24 -6.78 5.21 4.49
N GLN A 25 -7.76 4.96 3.62
CA GLN A 25 -7.64 4.00 2.52
C GLN A 25 -6.99 4.69 1.32
N PHE A 26 -5.83 4.20 0.89
CA PHE A 26 -5.06 4.78 -0.23
C PHE A 26 -5.14 3.94 -1.51
N ALA A 27 -5.31 2.62 -1.39
CA ALA A 27 -5.38 1.78 -2.58
C ALA A 27 -6.73 1.91 -3.31
N TYR A 28 -6.68 1.67 -4.62
CA TYR A 28 -7.86 1.60 -5.50
C TYR A 28 -8.72 2.88 -5.56
N ARG A 29 -8.22 3.98 -5.00
CA ARG A 29 -8.82 5.31 -5.07
C ARG A 29 -8.15 6.14 -6.16
N PRO A 30 -8.93 6.91 -6.93
CA PRO A 30 -8.37 7.88 -7.86
C PRO A 30 -7.42 8.84 -7.15
N ASN A 31 -6.31 9.16 -7.82
CA ASN A 31 -5.30 10.12 -7.36
C ASN A 31 -4.55 9.78 -6.06
N HIS A 32 -4.82 8.63 -5.43
CA HIS A 32 -4.07 8.14 -4.29
C HIS A 32 -3.02 7.13 -4.75
N SER A 33 -1.81 7.22 -4.19
CA SER A 33 -0.68 6.34 -4.49
C SER A 33 0.00 5.85 -3.21
N THR A 34 0.92 4.90 -3.35
CA THR A 34 1.82 4.49 -2.26
C THR A 34 2.54 5.70 -1.66
N ASP A 35 2.99 6.64 -2.48
CA ASP A 35 3.61 7.89 -2.02
C ASP A 35 2.70 8.67 -1.06
N ASN A 36 1.37 8.71 -1.29
CA ASN A 36 0.47 9.41 -0.36
C ASN A 36 0.42 8.70 1.00
N ALA A 37 0.29 7.38 1.01
CA ALA A 37 0.27 6.61 2.25
C ALA A 37 1.57 6.80 3.06
N ILE A 38 2.72 6.77 2.38
CA ILE A 38 4.04 6.98 2.99
C ILE A 38 4.18 8.41 3.50
N ILE A 39 3.87 9.42 2.68
CA ILE A 39 4.01 10.83 3.07
C ILE A 39 3.10 11.15 4.26
N THR A 40 1.83 10.73 4.23
CA THR A 40 0.89 10.94 5.34
C THR A 40 1.41 10.25 6.61
N THR A 41 1.83 8.99 6.52
CA THR A 41 2.36 8.24 7.67
C THR A 41 3.61 8.92 8.25
N LEU A 42 4.59 9.25 7.41
CA LEU A 42 5.81 9.92 7.85
C LEU A 42 5.53 11.30 8.44
N HIS A 43 4.60 12.05 7.86
CA HIS A 43 4.20 13.35 8.41
C HIS A 43 3.63 13.21 9.82
N LEU A 44 2.68 12.30 10.04
CA LEU A 44 2.11 12.04 11.37
C LEU A 44 3.18 11.62 12.38
N VAL A 45 4.06 10.70 11.99
CA VAL A 45 5.16 10.21 12.82
C VAL A 45 6.12 11.36 13.20
N LEU A 46 6.64 12.08 12.21
CA LEU A 46 7.66 13.12 12.42
C LEU A 46 7.08 14.32 13.20
N THR A 47 5.84 14.72 12.90
CA THR A 47 5.16 15.80 13.63
C THR A 47 4.99 15.45 15.10
N HIS A 48 4.59 14.20 15.41
CA HIS A 48 4.43 13.76 16.79
C HIS A 48 5.75 13.65 17.56
N LEU A 49 6.80 13.17 16.91
CA LEU A 49 8.15 13.03 17.49
C LEU A 49 8.85 14.35 17.75
N ASN A 50 8.34 15.47 17.22
CA ASN A 50 8.84 16.80 17.53
C ASN A 50 8.45 17.26 18.96
N ASN A 51 7.47 16.60 19.57
CA ASN A 51 7.06 16.85 20.95
C ASN A 51 7.99 16.16 21.95
N LYS A 52 8.05 16.68 23.18
CA LYS A 52 8.82 16.05 24.26
C LYS A 52 8.11 14.81 24.78
N ASP A 53 8.90 13.81 25.12
CA ASP A 53 8.43 12.56 25.76
C ASP A 53 7.34 11.83 24.96
N THR A 54 7.53 11.81 23.64
CA THR A 54 6.68 11.07 22.69
C THR A 54 7.47 10.02 21.93
N TYR A 55 6.76 9.00 21.48
CA TYR A 55 7.26 7.99 20.55
C TYR A 55 6.08 7.40 19.77
N VAL A 56 6.36 6.54 18.79
CA VAL A 56 5.31 5.97 17.93
C VAL A 56 5.41 4.46 17.92
N ARG A 57 4.25 3.79 17.97
CA ARG A 57 4.13 2.34 17.71
C ARG A 57 3.39 2.10 16.40
N MET A 58 3.92 1.18 15.61
CA MET A 58 3.36 0.80 14.32
C MET A 58 3.18 -0.72 14.26
N LEU A 59 1.97 -1.19 13.94
CA LEU A 59 1.67 -2.61 13.72
C LEU A 59 1.36 -2.82 12.24
N PHE A 60 2.24 -3.53 11.53
CA PHE A 60 2.08 -3.89 10.12
C PHE A 60 1.39 -5.25 10.06
N ILE A 61 0.11 -5.24 9.74
CA ILE A 61 -0.76 -6.41 9.73
C ILE A 61 -0.64 -7.15 8.40
N ASP A 62 -0.53 -8.47 8.50
CA ASP A 62 -0.64 -9.39 7.36
C ASP A 62 -1.89 -10.25 7.55
N PHE A 63 -2.82 -10.18 6.60
CA PHE A 63 -4.01 -11.03 6.58
C PHE A 63 -3.74 -12.31 5.79
N SER A 64 -4.11 -13.45 6.36
CA SER A 64 -4.03 -14.74 5.67
C SER A 64 -5.03 -14.78 4.50
N SER A 65 -4.53 -14.59 3.28
CA SER A 65 -5.30 -14.74 2.05
C SER A 65 -6.53 -13.81 1.96
N ALA A 66 -6.35 -12.53 2.30
CA ALA A 66 -7.42 -11.54 2.53
C ALA A 66 -8.57 -11.51 1.49
N PHE A 67 -8.26 -11.61 0.20
CA PHE A 67 -9.28 -11.61 -0.86
C PHE A 67 -10.11 -12.91 -0.94
N ASN A 68 -9.54 -14.03 -0.49
CA ASN A 68 -10.22 -15.32 -0.48
C ASN A 68 -11.11 -15.49 0.76
N THR A 69 -10.94 -14.65 1.78
CA THR A 69 -11.76 -14.74 3.00
C THR A 69 -13.03 -13.87 2.93
N ILE A 70 -13.25 -13.14 1.84
CA ILE A 70 -14.45 -12.29 1.69
C ILE A 70 -15.71 -13.18 1.60
N ILE A 71 -16.58 -13.05 2.60
CA ILE A 71 -17.91 -13.67 2.60
C ILE A 71 -18.91 -12.72 1.91
N SER A 72 -19.49 -13.17 0.79
CA SER A 72 -20.37 -12.35 -0.05
C SER A 72 -21.56 -11.78 0.73
N GLN A 73 -22.21 -12.59 1.57
CA GLN A 73 -23.35 -12.15 2.38
C GLN A 73 -23.00 -10.98 3.32
N HIS A 74 -21.81 -11.01 3.93
CA HIS A 74 -21.35 -9.94 4.81
C HIS A 74 -21.04 -8.66 4.03
N LEU A 75 -20.40 -8.79 2.86
CA LEU A 75 -20.20 -7.66 1.96
C LEU A 75 -21.54 -7.02 1.59
N ILE A 76 -22.54 -7.80 1.18
CA ILE A 76 -23.86 -7.28 0.82
C ILE A 76 -24.52 -6.53 1.98
N LYS A 77 -24.42 -7.06 3.21
CA LYS A 77 -24.93 -6.37 4.40
C LYS A 77 -24.29 -4.99 4.55
N LYS A 78 -22.98 -4.87 4.39
CA LYS A 78 -22.27 -3.57 4.42
C LYS A 78 -22.70 -2.64 3.28
N LEU A 79 -22.83 -3.16 2.06
CA LEU A 79 -23.30 -2.36 0.92
C LEU A 79 -24.71 -1.81 1.15
N SER A 80 -25.60 -2.59 1.74
CA SER A 80 -26.94 -2.14 2.11
C SER A 80 -26.89 -1.02 3.16
N LEU A 81 -26.00 -1.12 4.16
CA LEU A 81 -25.80 -0.07 5.17
C LEU A 81 -25.23 1.23 4.57
N LEU A 82 -24.45 1.11 3.50
CA LEU A 82 -23.94 2.25 2.72
C LEU A 82 -25.00 2.87 1.79
N GLY A 83 -26.25 2.37 1.81
CA GLY A 83 -27.36 2.93 1.04
C GLY A 83 -27.45 2.44 -0.41
N LEU A 84 -26.73 1.37 -0.79
CA LEU A 84 -26.92 0.76 -2.11
C LEU A 84 -28.29 0.09 -2.21
N ASN A 85 -28.93 0.24 -3.36
CA ASN A 85 -30.25 -0.37 -3.63
C ASN A 85 -30.19 -1.90 -3.55
N THR A 86 -31.23 -2.51 -2.97
CA THR A 86 -31.41 -3.97 -2.84
C THR A 86 -31.20 -4.73 -4.15
N SER A 87 -31.68 -4.21 -5.28
CA SER A 87 -31.53 -4.85 -6.60
C SER A 87 -30.07 -4.94 -7.02
N LEU A 88 -29.28 -3.89 -6.74
CA LEU A 88 -27.86 -3.86 -7.02
C LEU A 88 -27.10 -4.80 -6.06
N CYS A 89 -27.47 -4.81 -4.78
CA CYS A 89 -26.96 -5.75 -3.80
C CYS A 89 -27.20 -7.22 -4.19
N ASN A 90 -28.42 -7.56 -4.62
CA ASN A 90 -28.76 -8.91 -5.09
C ASN A 90 -27.98 -9.27 -6.36
N TRP A 91 -27.84 -8.34 -7.29
CA TRP A 91 -27.01 -8.57 -8.47
C TRP A 91 -25.54 -8.85 -8.09
N ILE A 92 -24.97 -8.12 -7.11
CA ILE A 92 -23.61 -8.39 -6.62
C ILE A 92 -23.55 -9.76 -5.90
N LEU A 93 -24.60 -10.16 -5.19
CA LEU A 93 -24.66 -11.47 -4.56
C LEU A 93 -24.65 -12.60 -5.62
N ASP A 94 -25.49 -12.49 -6.64
CA ASP A 94 -25.54 -13.43 -7.77
C ASP A 94 -24.23 -13.42 -8.55
N LEU A 95 -23.59 -12.25 -8.66
CA LEU A 95 -22.25 -12.12 -9.24
C LEU A 95 -21.21 -12.90 -8.44
N LEU A 96 -21.36 -13.03 -7.13
CA LEU A 96 -20.35 -13.63 -6.25
C LEU A 96 -20.64 -15.10 -5.90
N THR A 97 -21.86 -15.57 -6.13
CA THR A 97 -22.32 -16.89 -5.68
C THR A 97 -22.72 -17.76 -6.87
N GLY A 98 -22.58 -19.09 -6.73
CA GLY A 98 -23.13 -20.06 -7.68
C GLY A 98 -22.56 -19.98 -9.10
N ARG A 99 -21.37 -19.41 -9.31
CA ARG A 99 -20.79 -19.33 -10.66
C ARG A 99 -20.18 -20.66 -11.09
N PRO A 100 -20.64 -21.25 -12.21
CA PRO A 100 -19.92 -22.36 -12.83
C PRO A 100 -18.61 -21.86 -13.45
N GLN A 101 -17.51 -22.52 -13.12
CA GLN A 101 -16.18 -22.25 -13.66
C GLN A 101 -15.60 -23.52 -14.29
N ALA A 102 -14.84 -23.36 -15.37
CA ALA A 102 -14.07 -24.42 -15.99
C ALA A 102 -12.76 -23.85 -16.56
N VAL A 103 -11.69 -24.65 -16.53
CA VAL A 103 -10.38 -24.27 -17.06
C VAL A 103 -10.22 -24.86 -18.46
N ARG A 104 -9.84 -24.02 -19.43
CA ARG A 104 -9.54 -24.45 -20.80
C ARG A 104 -8.04 -24.35 -21.08
N ILE A 105 -7.44 -25.46 -21.52
CA ILE A 105 -6.05 -25.52 -21.99
C ILE A 105 -6.07 -26.05 -23.43
N GLY A 106 -5.78 -25.16 -24.39
CA GLY A 106 -5.90 -25.45 -25.82
C GLY A 106 -7.35 -25.84 -26.19
N ASN A 107 -7.54 -27.10 -26.57
CA ASN A 107 -8.86 -27.66 -26.91
C ASN A 107 -9.49 -28.51 -25.80
N ARG A 108 -8.82 -28.68 -24.65
CA ARG A 108 -9.37 -29.42 -23.51
C ARG A 108 -10.01 -28.47 -22.53
N ILE A 109 -11.17 -28.87 -21.99
CA ILE A 109 -11.92 -28.13 -20.97
C ILE A 109 -12.07 -29.06 -19.76
N SER A 110 -11.85 -28.54 -18.55
CA SER A 110 -12.07 -29.29 -17.31
C SER A 110 -13.56 -29.57 -17.08
N SER A 111 -13.87 -30.41 -16.08
CA SER A 111 -15.21 -30.42 -15.51
C SER A 111 -15.57 -29.04 -14.97
N THR A 112 -16.86 -28.71 -15.02
CA THR A 112 -17.41 -27.49 -14.41
C THR A 112 -17.47 -27.65 -12.91
N THR A 113 -16.92 -26.68 -12.18
CA THR A 113 -17.04 -26.59 -10.72
C THR A 113 -17.78 -25.32 -10.36
N THR A 114 -18.77 -25.41 -9.48
CA THR A 114 -19.44 -24.25 -8.88
C THR A 114 -18.77 -23.94 -7.55
N GLN A 115 -18.12 -22.78 -7.44
CA GLN A 115 -17.59 -22.26 -6.18
C GLN A 115 -18.47 -21.12 -5.68
N SER A 116 -18.73 -21.13 -4.37
CA SER A 116 -19.65 -20.20 -3.69
C SER A 116 -18.94 -19.04 -2.98
N THR A 117 -17.65 -18.85 -3.19
CA THR A 117 -16.87 -17.84 -2.45
C THR A 117 -15.64 -17.40 -3.24
N GLU A 118 -15.04 -16.33 -2.73
CA GLU A 118 -13.75 -15.72 -3.11
C GLU A 118 -13.89 -14.63 -4.18
N ALA A 119 -13.38 -13.44 -3.85
CA ALA A 119 -13.32 -12.32 -4.77
C ALA A 119 -12.58 -12.80 -6.02
N LEU A 120 -13.31 -13.04 -7.12
CA LEU A 120 -12.78 -13.67 -8.32
C LEU A 120 -11.42 -13.09 -8.66
N GLN A 121 -10.36 -13.88 -8.51
CA GLN A 121 -9.01 -13.41 -8.75
C GLN A 121 -8.92 -13.02 -10.24
N GLY A 122 -8.71 -11.73 -10.51
CA GLY A 122 -8.76 -11.18 -11.88
C GLY A 122 -10.12 -10.61 -12.34
N SER A 123 -11.13 -10.55 -11.45
CA SER A 123 -12.29 -9.67 -11.62
C SER A 123 -11.88 -8.21 -11.47
N VAL A 124 -12.50 -7.35 -12.27
CA VAL A 124 -12.24 -5.90 -12.20
C VAL A 124 -12.89 -5.29 -10.94
N PHE A 125 -13.82 -6.02 -10.33
CA PHE A 125 -14.60 -5.57 -9.18
C PHE A 125 -13.97 -5.96 -7.83
N SER A 126 -13.15 -7.02 -7.76
CA SER A 126 -12.51 -7.50 -6.52
C SER A 126 -11.78 -6.42 -5.72
N PRO A 127 -11.00 -5.50 -6.34
CA PRO A 127 -10.36 -4.40 -5.60
C PRO A 127 -11.35 -3.49 -4.87
N LEU A 128 -12.48 -3.18 -5.51
CA LEU A 128 -13.52 -2.36 -4.87
C LEU A 128 -14.24 -3.14 -3.77
N GLN A 129 -14.48 -4.44 -3.96
CA GLN A 129 -15.09 -5.28 -2.93
C GLN A 129 -14.30 -5.26 -1.63
N PHE A 130 -12.97 -5.39 -1.72
CA PHE A 130 -12.11 -5.35 -0.54
C PHE A 130 -12.15 -3.99 0.14
N THR A 131 -12.04 -2.89 -0.63
CA THR A 131 -12.18 -1.53 -0.09
C THR A 131 -13.53 -1.32 0.62
N LEU A 132 -14.62 -1.86 0.09
CA LEU A 132 -15.95 -1.74 0.69
C LEU A 132 -16.14 -2.67 1.89
N LEU A 133 -15.50 -3.84 1.90
CA LEU A 133 -15.48 -4.72 3.06
C LEU A 133 -14.80 -4.05 4.25
N THR A 134 -13.66 -3.39 4.02
CA THR A 134 -12.81 -2.83 5.07
C THR A 134 -13.07 -1.34 5.34
N HIS A 135 -14.09 -0.73 4.76
CA HIS A 135 -14.34 0.72 4.87
C HIS A 135 -14.58 1.19 6.31
N ASP A 136 -15.15 0.34 7.16
CA ASP A 136 -15.43 0.58 8.57
C ASP A 136 -14.30 0.12 9.51
N CYS A 137 -13.18 -0.37 8.96
CA CYS A 137 -11.93 -0.56 9.70
C CYS A 137 -11.24 0.79 9.86
N VAL A 138 -11.74 1.59 10.79
CA VAL A 138 -11.25 2.94 11.10
C VAL A 138 -10.75 2.99 12.53
N ALA A 139 -9.83 3.90 12.81
CA ALA A 139 -9.26 4.04 14.14
C ALA A 139 -10.33 4.44 15.17
N MET A 140 -10.24 3.87 16.38
CA MET A 140 -11.16 4.18 17.48
C MET A 140 -10.96 5.60 18.01
N TYR A 141 -9.70 6.03 18.12
CA TYR A 141 -9.33 7.33 18.67
C TYR A 141 -8.82 8.28 17.58
N SER A 142 -9.08 9.58 17.73
CA SER A 142 -8.67 10.60 16.76
C SER A 142 -7.15 10.75 16.59
N LEU A 143 -6.36 10.33 17.59
CA LEU A 143 -4.90 10.33 17.56
C LEU A 143 -4.30 9.03 17.02
N ASN A 144 -5.15 8.04 16.74
CA ASN A 144 -4.76 6.76 16.17
C ASN A 144 -5.12 6.77 14.69
N HIS A 145 -4.37 6.01 13.89
CA HIS A 145 -4.58 5.94 12.46
C HIS A 145 -4.47 4.49 11.98
N ILE A 146 -5.43 4.07 11.15
CA ILE A 146 -5.37 2.79 10.43
C ILE A 146 -5.13 3.11 8.96
N VAL A 147 -3.88 2.99 8.53
CA VAL A 147 -3.47 3.25 7.15
C VAL A 147 -3.63 1.97 6.33
N LYS A 148 -4.40 2.04 5.24
CA LYS A 148 -4.69 0.87 4.41
C LYS A 148 -4.24 1.09 2.97
N PHE A 149 -3.60 0.08 2.40
CA PHE A 149 -3.27 -0.01 1.00
C PHE A 149 -3.60 -1.41 0.50
N ALA A 150 -4.84 -1.59 0.03
CA ALA A 150 -5.41 -2.89 -0.29
C ALA A 150 -5.45 -3.72 0.99
N ASP A 151 -4.88 -4.92 0.99
CA ASP A 151 -4.77 -5.79 2.15
C ASP A 151 -3.69 -5.36 3.15
N ASP A 152 -2.66 -4.60 2.73
CA ASP A 152 -1.66 -4.05 3.63
C ASP A 152 -2.33 -3.05 4.58
N THR A 153 -2.41 -3.39 5.87
CA THR A 153 -3.02 -2.55 6.92
C THR A 153 -1.98 -2.22 7.98
N THR A 154 -1.86 -0.95 8.35
CA THR A 154 -0.93 -0.50 9.39
C THR A 154 -1.66 0.28 10.45
N VAL A 155 -1.62 -0.20 11.70
CA VAL A 155 -2.06 0.57 12.86
C VAL A 155 -0.91 1.46 13.30
N LEU A 156 -1.15 2.76 13.36
CA LEU A 156 -0.22 3.79 13.78
C LEU A 156 -0.79 4.48 15.02
N VAL A 157 -0.06 4.42 16.13
CA VAL A 157 -0.48 5.05 17.39
C VAL A 157 0.61 5.97 17.91
N LEU A 158 0.20 7.20 18.21
CA LEU A 158 1.02 8.28 18.69
C LEU A 158 1.06 8.25 20.23
N ILE A 159 2.18 7.80 20.81
CA ILE A 159 2.31 7.62 22.26
C ILE A 159 2.90 8.86 22.91
N SER A 160 2.31 9.27 24.04
CA SER A 160 2.82 10.36 24.87
C SER A 160 2.99 9.87 26.30
N LYS A 161 4.02 10.34 27.01
CA LYS A 161 4.22 10.05 28.45
C LYS A 161 4.22 8.57 28.81
N ASN A 162 4.68 7.72 27.89
CA ASN A 162 4.66 6.26 28.03
C ASN A 162 3.28 5.60 28.25
N ASP A 163 2.18 6.30 27.95
CA ASP A 163 0.85 5.70 28.01
C ASP A 163 0.59 4.82 26.77
N GLU A 164 0.75 3.50 26.93
CA GLU A 164 0.50 2.52 25.88
C GLU A 164 -0.97 2.07 25.79
N SER A 165 -1.85 2.52 26.68
CA SER A 165 -3.24 2.08 26.70
C SER A 165 -3.98 2.30 25.37
N PRO A 166 -3.82 3.44 24.65
CA PRO A 166 -4.51 3.65 23.37
C PRO A 166 -4.03 2.67 22.29
N TYR A 167 -2.76 2.24 22.35
CA TYR A 167 -2.23 1.26 21.41
C TYR A 167 -2.80 -0.13 21.65
N ARG A 168 -2.88 -0.55 22.92
CA ARG A 168 -3.42 -1.86 23.28
C ARG A 168 -4.90 -1.96 22.95
N GLU A 169 -5.66 -0.92 23.26
CA GLU A 169 -7.08 -0.88 22.96
C GLU A 169 -7.31 -0.90 21.44
N GLU A 170 -6.56 -0.13 20.67
CA GLU A 170 -6.70 -0.11 19.20
C GLU A 170 -6.41 -1.48 18.57
N VAL A 171 -5.35 -2.16 19.01
CA VAL A 171 -5.02 -3.50 18.52
C VAL A 171 -6.09 -4.51 18.92
N HIS A 172 -6.63 -4.41 20.14
CA HIS A 172 -7.71 -5.27 20.61
C HIS A 172 -8.98 -5.07 19.78
N GLN A 173 -9.38 -3.82 19.54
CA GLN A 173 -10.55 -3.49 18.72
C GLN A 173 -10.39 -3.95 17.27
N LEU A 174 -9.21 -3.75 16.67
CA LEU A 174 -8.94 -4.27 15.33
C LEU A 174 -9.06 -5.80 15.28
N THR A 175 -8.51 -6.49 16.28
CA THR A 175 -8.58 -7.96 16.37
C THR A 175 -10.03 -8.43 16.53
N ALA A 176 -10.82 -7.76 17.37
CA ALA A 176 -12.25 -8.02 17.53
C ALA A 176 -13.04 -7.75 16.24
N TRP A 177 -12.70 -6.68 15.50
CA TRP A 177 -13.29 -6.35 14.21
C TRP A 177 -12.98 -7.40 13.13
N CYS A 178 -11.80 -8.01 13.16
CA CYS A 178 -11.39 -9.01 12.16
C CYS A 178 -12.32 -10.25 12.14
N GLY A 179 -12.78 -10.72 13.31
CA GLY A 179 -13.61 -11.93 13.43
C GLY A 179 -14.92 -11.87 12.63
N PRO A 180 -15.82 -10.91 12.90
CA PRO A 180 -17.06 -10.73 12.14
C PRO A 180 -16.85 -10.44 10.65
N ASN A 181 -15.67 -9.93 10.27
CA ASN A 181 -15.32 -9.66 8.87
C ASN A 181 -14.65 -10.85 8.16
N ASN A 182 -14.52 -11.99 8.86
CA ASN A 182 -13.82 -13.18 8.38
C ASN A 182 -12.40 -12.86 7.86
N LEU A 183 -11.69 -11.97 8.55
CA LEU A 183 -10.29 -11.66 8.25
C LEU A 183 -9.42 -12.36 9.28
N SER A 184 -8.55 -13.24 8.82
CA SER A 184 -7.63 -13.98 9.69
C SER A 184 -6.29 -13.26 9.76
N LEU A 185 -5.91 -12.80 10.96
CA LEU A 185 -4.60 -12.20 11.21
C LEU A 185 -3.51 -13.27 11.19
N ASN A 186 -2.46 -13.06 10.39
CA ASN A 186 -1.26 -13.87 10.42
C ASN A 186 -0.25 -13.26 11.40
N ILE A 187 -0.23 -13.76 12.64
CA ILE A 187 0.58 -13.17 13.70
C ILE A 187 2.08 -13.32 13.41
N ASP A 188 2.51 -14.44 12.82
CA ASP A 188 3.91 -14.68 12.47
C ASP A 188 4.45 -13.69 11.43
N LYS A 189 3.59 -13.27 10.49
CA LYS A 189 3.93 -12.28 9.46
C LYS A 189 3.67 -10.84 9.89
N THR A 190 2.78 -10.63 10.86
CA THR A 190 2.51 -9.32 11.45
C THR A 190 3.76 -8.83 12.17
N LYS A 191 4.16 -7.59 11.92
CA LYS A 191 5.36 -7.00 12.52
C LYS A 191 5.02 -5.77 13.34
N HIS A 192 5.68 -5.61 14.47
CA HIS A 192 5.55 -4.44 15.31
C HIS A 192 6.86 -3.63 15.27
N MET A 193 6.77 -2.31 15.12
CA MET A 193 7.91 -1.40 15.11
C MET A 193 7.66 -0.28 16.11
N VAL A 194 8.72 0.12 16.81
CA VAL A 194 8.69 1.26 17.73
C VAL A 194 9.69 2.31 17.26
N VAL A 195 9.20 3.49 16.90
CA VAL A 195 10.01 4.65 16.52
C VAL A 195 10.14 5.53 17.77
N ASP A 196 11.27 5.42 18.46
CA ASP A 196 11.55 6.15 19.70
C ASP A 196 12.93 6.81 19.64
N PHE A 197 12.95 8.14 19.57
CA PHE A 197 14.17 8.95 19.55
C PHE A 197 14.54 9.56 20.92
N ARG A 198 13.81 9.20 21.98
CA ARG A 198 14.12 9.69 23.34
C ARG A 198 15.45 9.09 23.80
N ARG A 199 16.22 9.89 24.54
CA ARG A 199 17.54 9.46 25.07
C ARG A 199 17.41 8.35 26.12
N ALA A 200 16.39 8.43 26.95
CA ALA A 200 16.07 7.42 27.95
C ALA A 200 14.87 6.61 27.43
N GLN A 201 15.16 5.51 26.73
CA GLN A 201 14.12 4.59 26.28
C GLN A 201 13.71 3.71 27.46
N SER A 202 12.44 3.80 27.85
CA SER A 202 11.83 2.76 28.68
C SER A 202 11.71 1.49 27.85
N GLY A 203 11.96 0.33 28.46
CA GLY A 203 11.72 -0.96 27.80
C GLY A 203 10.28 -1.02 27.30
N HIS A 204 10.11 -1.25 26.00
CA HIS A 204 8.80 -1.37 25.38
C HIS A 204 8.22 -2.74 25.65
N SER A 205 7.04 -2.79 26.29
CA SER A 205 6.39 -4.06 26.57
C SER A 205 6.02 -4.79 25.26
N PRO A 206 6.18 -6.14 25.19
CA PRO A 206 5.86 -6.90 23.99
C PRO A 206 4.35 -6.82 23.68
N LEU A 207 3.99 -6.99 22.42
CA LEU A 207 2.59 -7.09 21.99
C LEU A 207 2.18 -8.55 21.89
N ILE A 208 1.08 -8.90 22.56
CA ILE A 208 0.48 -10.24 22.49
C ILE A 208 -0.88 -10.10 21.82
N ILE A 209 -1.12 -10.89 20.78
CA ILE A 209 -2.40 -11.00 20.07
C ILE A 209 -2.74 -12.49 20.07
N ASN A 210 -3.95 -12.88 20.49
CA ASN A 210 -4.38 -14.28 20.55
C ASN A 210 -3.32 -15.22 21.16
N ASP A 211 -2.82 -14.86 22.34
CA ASP A 211 -1.79 -15.59 23.10
C ASP A 211 -0.42 -15.75 22.41
N SER A 212 -0.20 -15.06 21.28
CA SER A 212 1.04 -15.11 20.52
C SER A 212 1.75 -13.76 20.54
N SER A 213 3.05 -13.78 20.79
CA SER A 213 3.88 -12.56 20.81
C SER A 213 4.19 -12.10 19.38
N VAL A 214 3.90 -10.83 19.09
CA VAL A 214 4.25 -10.19 17.81
C VAL A 214 5.73 -9.83 17.79
N GLU A 215 6.41 -10.14 16.69
CA GLU A 215 7.83 -9.80 16.50
C GLU A 215 8.04 -8.28 16.45
N ILE A 216 8.95 -7.78 17.29
CA ILE A 216 9.44 -6.40 17.22
C ILE A 216 10.60 -6.32 16.24
N VAL A 217 10.48 -5.47 15.22
CA VAL A 217 11.47 -5.34 14.15
C VAL A 217 12.05 -3.93 14.05
N LYS A 218 13.30 -3.86 13.59
CA LYS A 218 13.99 -2.60 13.27
C LYS A 218 13.69 -2.08 11.87
N SER A 219 13.22 -2.95 10.98
CA SER A 219 12.78 -2.56 9.65
C SER A 219 11.77 -3.56 9.11
N THR A 220 10.78 -3.08 8.35
CA THR A 220 9.83 -3.92 7.64
C THR A 220 9.37 -3.26 6.35
N LYS A 221 8.67 -4.01 5.52
CA LYS A 221 8.01 -3.47 4.33
C LYS A 221 6.76 -2.69 4.77
N PHE A 222 6.62 -1.51 4.21
CA PHE A 222 5.42 -0.70 4.22
C PHE A 222 5.12 -0.38 2.75
N PRO A 223 3.87 -0.34 2.26
CA PRO A 223 3.53 -0.41 0.84
C PRO A 223 4.52 0.29 -0.11
N GLY A 224 5.32 -0.51 -0.83
CA GLY A 224 6.30 -0.04 -1.82
C GLY A 224 7.70 0.32 -1.30
N VAL A 225 7.95 0.36 0.01
CA VAL A 225 9.24 0.78 0.61
C VAL A 225 9.65 -0.07 1.82
N HIS A 226 10.94 -0.02 2.19
CA HIS A 226 11.42 -0.48 3.49
C HIS A 226 11.46 0.69 4.47
N LEU A 227 10.62 0.62 5.50
CA LEU A 227 10.63 1.57 6.62
C LEU A 227 11.53 1.02 7.72
N ALA A 228 12.28 1.89 8.39
CA ALA A 228 13.14 1.54 9.52
C ALA A 228 12.71 2.35 10.75
N ASP A 229 12.95 1.80 11.93
CA ASP A 229 12.59 2.42 13.22
C ASP A 229 13.37 3.71 13.51
N ASN A 230 14.50 3.90 12.82
CA ASN A 230 15.29 5.12 12.86
C ASN A 230 14.94 6.11 11.72
N LEU A 231 13.91 5.80 10.92
CA LEU A 231 13.46 6.58 9.75
C LEU A 231 14.57 6.87 8.72
N THR A 232 15.61 6.02 8.68
CA THR A 232 16.64 6.06 7.63
C THR A 232 16.31 5.12 6.48
N TRP A 233 16.86 5.40 5.29
CA TRP A 233 16.49 4.73 4.05
C TRP A 233 17.55 3.85 3.36
N PRO A 234 18.69 3.47 3.97
CA PRO A 234 19.73 2.74 3.23
C PRO A 234 19.24 1.37 2.75
N LEU A 235 18.41 0.66 3.53
CA LEU A 235 17.82 -0.62 3.14
C LEU A 235 16.92 -0.48 1.91
N ASN A 236 16.08 0.56 1.90
CA ASN A 236 15.19 0.84 0.77
C ASN A 236 15.99 1.21 -0.49
N ILE A 237 16.97 2.10 -0.37
CA ILE A 237 17.82 2.55 -1.47
C ILE A 237 18.63 1.37 -2.04
N SER A 238 19.17 0.50 -1.18
CA SER A 238 19.84 -0.72 -1.60
C SER A 238 18.92 -1.65 -2.41
N SER A 239 17.67 -1.84 -1.95
CA SER A 239 16.66 -2.64 -2.63
C SER A 239 16.31 -2.09 -4.02
N ILE A 240 16.06 -0.78 -4.12
CA ILE A 240 15.81 -0.07 -5.39
C ILE A 240 17.03 -0.21 -6.31
N THR A 241 18.23 0.02 -5.78
CA THR A 241 19.48 -0.04 -6.54
C THR A 241 19.71 -1.43 -7.11
N LYS A 242 19.51 -2.48 -6.32
CA LYS A 242 19.66 -3.87 -6.75
C LYS A 242 18.69 -4.23 -7.88
N LYS A 243 17.42 -3.83 -7.78
CA LYS A 243 16.42 -4.04 -8.85
C LYS A 243 16.80 -3.31 -10.13
N ALA A 244 17.20 -2.04 -10.02
CA ALA A 244 17.61 -1.25 -11.18
C ALA A 244 18.88 -1.80 -11.85
N GLN A 245 19.84 -2.33 -11.07
CA GLN A 245 21.03 -2.99 -11.59
C GLN A 245 20.71 -4.26 -12.40
N GLN A 246 19.69 -5.03 -12.00
CA GLN A 246 19.21 -6.18 -12.79
C GLN A 246 18.67 -5.70 -14.15
N CYS A 247 17.92 -4.60 -14.18
CA CYS A 247 17.44 -4.01 -15.43
C CYS A 247 18.57 -3.44 -16.31
N LEU A 248 19.63 -2.89 -15.72
CA LEU A 248 20.82 -2.44 -16.46
C LEU A 248 21.49 -3.58 -17.23
N TYR A 249 21.48 -4.82 -16.71
CA TYR A 249 21.99 -5.98 -17.45
C TYR A 249 21.23 -6.19 -18.77
N PHE A 250 19.90 -6.13 -18.73
CA PHE A 250 19.08 -6.24 -19.94
C PHE A 250 19.32 -5.07 -20.90
N LEU A 251 19.43 -3.84 -20.38
CA LEU A 251 19.77 -2.68 -21.21
C LEU A 251 21.10 -2.87 -21.96
N ARG A 252 22.13 -3.43 -21.30
CA ARG A 252 23.41 -3.76 -21.95
C ARG A 252 23.24 -4.81 -23.04
N ARG A 253 22.40 -5.83 -22.82
CA ARG A 253 22.10 -6.85 -23.85
C ARG A 253 21.40 -6.24 -25.05
N LEU A 254 20.41 -5.37 -24.84
CA LEU A 254 19.73 -4.68 -25.93
C LEU A 254 20.72 -3.82 -26.73
N ARG A 255 21.61 -3.10 -26.04
CA ARG A 255 22.67 -2.34 -26.71
C ARG A 255 23.62 -3.23 -27.53
N LYS A 256 24.01 -4.40 -27.00
CA LYS A 256 24.85 -5.38 -27.70
C LYS A 256 24.18 -5.91 -28.97
N ASN A 257 22.85 -6.03 -28.97
CA ASN A 257 22.07 -6.41 -30.15
C ASN A 257 21.78 -5.21 -31.09
N HIS A 258 22.54 -4.13 -30.98
CA HIS A 258 22.48 -2.96 -31.87
C HIS A 258 21.12 -2.25 -31.94
N LEU A 259 20.30 -2.33 -30.88
CA LEU A 259 19.04 -1.58 -30.85
C LEU A 259 19.29 -0.06 -30.91
N PRO A 260 18.44 0.70 -31.62
CA PRO A 260 18.55 2.15 -31.73
C PRO A 260 18.48 2.86 -30.37
N PRO A 261 19.17 3.99 -30.17
CA PRO A 261 19.16 4.73 -28.90
C PRO A 261 17.76 5.08 -28.38
N HIS A 262 16.81 5.45 -29.26
CA HIS A 262 15.45 5.79 -28.83
C HIS A 262 14.70 4.61 -28.18
N ILE A 263 14.90 3.38 -28.67
CA ILE A 263 14.32 2.17 -28.05
C ILE A 263 14.98 1.88 -26.71
N LEU A 264 16.29 2.08 -26.61
CA LEU A 264 17.01 1.91 -25.34
C LEU A 264 16.58 2.94 -24.29
N THR A 265 16.35 4.19 -24.69
CA THR A 265 15.78 5.24 -23.83
C THR A 265 14.36 4.88 -23.40
N MET A 266 13.53 4.36 -24.31
CA MET A 266 12.18 3.89 -23.97
C MET A 266 12.24 2.74 -22.95
N PHE A 267 13.15 1.77 -23.13
CA PHE A 267 13.37 0.69 -22.18
C PHE A 267 13.82 1.22 -20.82
N TYR A 268 14.79 2.16 -20.80
CA TYR A 268 15.25 2.81 -19.58
C TYR A 268 14.10 3.48 -18.83
N ARG A 269 13.31 4.32 -19.51
CA ARG A 269 12.16 5.02 -18.93
C ARG A 269 11.12 4.04 -18.36
N GLY A 270 10.78 3.00 -19.14
CA GLY A 270 9.75 2.04 -18.76
C GLY A 270 10.16 1.05 -17.67
N THR A 271 11.46 0.86 -17.43
CA THR A 271 11.94 -0.16 -16.47
C THR A 271 12.81 0.44 -15.36
N ILE A 272 13.95 1.03 -15.71
CA ILE A 272 14.94 1.52 -14.74
C ILE A 272 14.45 2.82 -14.09
N GLU A 273 14.06 3.83 -14.87
CA GLU A 273 13.55 5.09 -14.35
C GLU A 273 12.27 4.87 -13.51
N SER A 274 11.39 3.96 -13.96
CA SER A 274 10.20 3.57 -13.19
C SER A 274 10.55 2.99 -11.81
N ILE A 275 11.58 2.13 -11.72
CA ILE A 275 12.08 1.60 -10.44
C ILE A 275 12.68 2.73 -9.59
N LEU A 276 13.50 3.60 -10.17
CA LEU A 276 14.15 4.71 -9.46
C LEU A 276 13.13 5.74 -8.94
N SER A 277 12.04 5.93 -9.67
CA SER A 277 10.99 6.90 -9.35
C SER A 277 9.99 6.37 -8.32
N SER A 278 10.09 5.09 -7.94
CA SER A 278 9.20 4.48 -6.94
C SER A 278 9.33 5.18 -5.60
N CYS A 279 8.25 5.83 -5.14
CA CYS A 279 8.20 6.57 -3.87
C CYS A 279 9.23 7.70 -3.77
N ILE A 280 9.77 8.18 -4.91
CA ILE A 280 10.84 9.18 -4.91
C ILE A 280 10.40 10.51 -4.26
N THR A 281 9.11 10.86 -4.35
CA THR A 281 8.58 12.10 -3.77
C THR A 281 8.56 12.09 -2.24
N ALA A 282 8.38 10.91 -1.64
CA ALA A 282 8.39 10.74 -0.19
C ALA A 282 9.82 10.68 0.38
N LEU A 283 10.74 10.08 -0.39
CA LEU A 283 12.02 9.60 0.15
C LEU A 283 13.20 10.49 -0.18
N PHE A 284 13.19 11.14 -1.34
CA PHE A 284 14.41 11.76 -1.86
C PHE A 284 14.87 12.93 -0.99
N GLY A 285 13.95 13.75 -0.47
CA GLY A 285 14.29 14.89 0.39
C GLY A 285 14.92 14.54 1.75
N ILE A 286 14.71 13.31 2.23
CA ILE A 286 15.19 12.81 3.53
C ILE A 286 16.36 11.82 3.39
N CYS A 287 16.82 11.57 2.17
CA CYS A 287 17.96 10.70 1.90
C CYS A 287 19.30 11.42 2.13
N THR A 288 20.31 10.67 2.54
CA THR A 288 21.68 11.17 2.65
C THR A 288 22.30 11.39 1.27
N VAL A 289 23.37 12.19 1.22
CA VAL A 289 24.15 12.43 -0.01
C VAL A 289 24.63 11.10 -0.63
N SER A 290 25.09 10.16 0.19
CA SER A 290 25.53 8.82 -0.27
C SER A 290 24.40 8.03 -0.94
N ASN A 291 23.16 8.14 -0.43
CA ASN A 291 21.98 7.52 -1.05
C ASN A 291 21.69 8.15 -2.42
N HIS A 292 21.73 9.49 -2.52
CA HIS A 292 21.53 10.18 -3.80
C HIS A 292 22.58 9.79 -4.83
N GLU A 293 23.84 9.74 -4.43
CA GLU A 293 24.92 9.31 -5.32
C GLU A 293 24.73 7.89 -5.83
N SER A 294 24.27 6.98 -4.96
CA SER A 294 24.04 5.58 -5.33
C SER A 294 22.98 5.47 -6.43
N LEU A 295 21.89 6.22 -6.33
CA LEU A 295 20.86 6.29 -7.39
C LEU A 295 21.39 6.99 -8.65
N GLN A 296 22.11 8.10 -8.50
CA GLN A 296 22.69 8.83 -9.64
C GLN A 296 23.70 8.00 -10.43
N ARG A 297 24.45 7.10 -9.78
CA ARG A 297 25.36 6.15 -10.46
C ARG A 297 24.62 5.22 -11.41
N ILE A 298 23.39 4.82 -11.10
CA ILE A 298 22.56 4.01 -12.00
C ILE A 298 22.20 4.80 -13.26
N VAL A 299 21.74 6.05 -13.09
CA VAL A 299 21.41 6.95 -14.21
C VAL A 299 22.63 7.16 -15.11
N ARG A 300 23.78 7.50 -14.52
CA ARG A 300 25.06 7.67 -15.27
C ARG A 300 25.48 6.40 -16.00
N THR A 301 25.22 5.23 -15.42
CA THR A 301 25.53 3.95 -16.07
C THR A 301 24.62 3.71 -17.27
N ALA A 302 23.31 3.96 -17.14
CA ALA A 302 22.37 3.87 -18.24
C ALA A 302 22.71 4.83 -19.37
N GLU A 303 23.02 6.09 -19.05
CA GLU A 303 23.44 7.13 -19.99
C GLU A 303 24.65 6.69 -20.82
N LYS A 304 25.68 6.13 -20.17
CA LYS A 304 26.88 5.59 -20.85
C LYS A 304 26.55 4.44 -21.81
N ILE A 305 25.60 3.56 -21.44
CA ILE A 305 25.18 2.43 -22.27
C ILE A 305 24.40 2.92 -23.51
N ILE A 306 23.49 3.88 -23.30
CA ILE A 306 22.59 4.40 -24.33
C ILE A 306 23.31 5.38 -25.27
N ARG A 307 24.30 6.11 -24.74
CA ARG A 307 25.01 7.24 -25.39
C ARG A 307 24.08 8.42 -25.70
N VAL A 308 23.13 8.68 -24.80
CA VAL A 308 22.19 9.81 -24.87
C VAL A 308 22.07 10.37 -23.46
N SER A 309 22.09 11.70 -23.33
CA SER A 309 21.89 12.39 -22.05
C SER A 309 20.56 11.99 -21.40
N LEU A 310 20.59 11.62 -20.13
CA LEU A 310 19.39 11.29 -19.35
C LEU A 310 19.19 12.33 -18.24
N PRO A 311 17.94 12.62 -17.85
CA PRO A 311 17.66 13.46 -16.69
C PRO A 311 18.36 12.89 -15.45
N SER A 312 18.96 13.77 -14.64
CA SER A 312 19.56 13.36 -13.37
C SER A 312 18.48 12.84 -12.40
N ILE A 313 18.91 12.15 -11.34
CA ILE A 313 17.97 11.70 -10.31
C ILE A 313 17.25 12.87 -9.64
N MET A 314 17.91 14.03 -9.54
CA MET A 314 17.32 15.27 -9.03
C MET A 314 16.28 15.84 -9.99
N ASP A 315 16.52 15.79 -11.30
CA ASP A 315 15.54 16.23 -12.30
C ASP A 315 14.29 15.34 -12.29
N ILE A 316 14.50 14.02 -12.17
CA ILE A 316 13.41 13.04 -12.03
C ILE A 316 12.59 13.35 -10.77
N TYR A 317 13.25 13.53 -9.62
CA TYR A 317 12.60 13.89 -8.36
C TYR A 317 11.79 15.19 -8.50
N THR A 318 12.41 16.26 -9.00
CA THR A 318 11.78 17.58 -9.15
C THR A 318 10.55 17.50 -10.05
N THR A 319 10.66 16.79 -11.18
CA THR A 319 9.54 16.57 -12.10
C THR A 319 8.39 15.82 -11.43
N HIS A 320 8.69 14.79 -10.64
CA HIS A 320 7.69 14.04 -9.90
C HIS A 320 7.02 14.88 -8.81
N CYS A 321 7.77 15.70 -8.07
CA CYS A 321 7.21 16.63 -7.08
C CYS A 321 6.27 17.66 -7.72
N ILE A 322 6.64 18.26 -8.85
CA ILE A 322 5.78 19.22 -9.57
C ILE A 322 4.48 18.55 -10.03
N ARG A 323 4.56 17.35 -10.63
CA ARG A 323 3.36 16.59 -11.03
C ARG A 323 2.46 16.27 -9.84
N LYS A 324 3.08 15.92 -8.71
CA LYS A 324 2.38 15.53 -7.48
C LYS A 324 1.71 16.74 -6.81
N ALA A 325 2.37 17.90 -6.78
CA ALA A 325 1.83 19.16 -6.27
C ALA A 325 0.64 19.66 -7.10
N ASN A 326 0.68 19.45 -8.42
CA ASN A 326 -0.43 19.80 -9.32
C ASN A 326 -1.56 18.76 -9.32
N SER A 327 -1.46 17.70 -8.51
CA SER A 327 -2.50 16.69 -8.38
C SER A 327 -3.48 17.07 -7.24
N PRO A 328 -4.80 16.94 -7.44
CA PRO A 328 -5.81 17.45 -6.52
C PRO A 328 -5.78 16.95 -5.04
N PRO A 329 -5.36 15.71 -4.69
CA PRO A 329 -5.61 15.19 -3.34
C PRO A 329 -4.62 15.66 -2.26
N LEU A 330 -3.46 16.24 -2.59
CA LEU A 330 -2.50 16.67 -1.56
C LEU A 330 -2.94 17.95 -0.83
N VAL A 331 -3.61 18.86 -1.55
CA VAL A 331 -4.07 20.13 -0.99
C VAL A 331 -5.23 19.90 -0.02
N GLU A 332 -6.19 19.04 -0.36
CA GLU A 332 -7.33 18.75 0.51
C GLU A 332 -6.97 17.90 1.72
N HIS A 333 -6.05 16.94 1.59
CA HIS A 333 -5.69 16.04 2.70
C HIS A 333 -4.83 16.74 3.75
N LEU A 334 -3.85 17.57 3.36
CA LEU A 334 -3.00 18.28 4.32
C LEU A 334 -3.75 19.40 5.07
N MET A 335 -4.69 20.09 4.40
CA MET A 335 -5.53 21.11 5.03
C MET A 335 -6.48 20.56 6.10
N HIS A 336 -6.76 19.25 6.09
CA HIS A 336 -7.65 18.62 7.08
C HIS A 336 -6.90 18.20 8.36
N TYR A 337 -5.56 18.17 8.34
CA TYR A 337 -4.70 17.79 9.47
C TYR A 337 -3.78 18.93 9.94
N MET A 338 -3.84 20.11 9.31
CA MET A 338 -3.36 21.39 9.84
C MET A 338 -4.48 22.08 10.61
#